data_AF-A0A831PTP2-F1
#
_entry.id   AF-A0A831PTP2-F1
#
_cell.length_a   1.000
_cell.length_b   1.000
_cell.length_c   1.000
_cell.angle_alpha   90.00
_cell.angle_beta   90.00
_cell.angle_gamma   90.00
#
_symmetry.space_group_name_H-M   'P 1'
#
loop_
_entity.id
_entity.type
_entity.pdbx_description
1 polymer ?
#
loop_
_entity_poly.entity_id
_entity_poly.type
_entity_poly.pdbx_seq_one_letter_code
_entity_poly.pdbx_strand_id
1 'polypeptide(L)'
;SVQEFLSMHVRSRRIEREGIVAETIALANEFTGEEITAGARMTALSGGQTRSLMVADAITIGNTPIIILDEVENAGIFKHRVIETLRAYKKAVIFVTHDPLVSLMCDRRIVMRNGTVAKIIERDGEEEKALAAIRKMDGILSALRERIRAGESITEAAFAS
;
A
#
# COMPACT_ATOMS: atom_id res chain seq x y z
N SER A 1 -19.51 -9.78 7.31
CA SER A 1 -18.89 -8.46 7.55
C SER A 1 -17.37 -8.57 7.44
N VAL A 2 -16.64 -7.45 7.51
CA VAL A 2 -15.17 -7.41 7.59
C VAL A 2 -14.67 -8.26 8.78
N GLN A 3 -15.33 -8.12 9.94
CA GLN A 3 -15.03 -8.91 11.13
C GLN A 3 -15.12 -10.42 10.85
N GLU A 4 -16.22 -10.87 10.23
CA GLU A 4 -16.43 -12.29 9.92
C GLU A 4 -15.40 -12.81 8.92
N PHE A 5 -15.06 -12.02 7.91
CA PHE A 5 -14.04 -12.34 6.91
C PHE A 5 -12.68 -12.58 7.56
N LEU A 6 -12.21 -11.62 8.38
CA LEU A 6 -10.93 -11.75 9.07
C LEU A 6 -10.95 -12.87 10.12
N SER A 7 -12.06 -13.03 10.85
CA SER A 7 -12.21 -14.12 11.83
C SER A 7 -12.13 -15.49 11.15
N MET A 8 -12.67 -15.63 9.93
CA MET A 8 -12.52 -16.84 9.13
C MET A 8 -11.05 -17.11 8.79
N HIS A 9 -10.29 -16.09 8.42
CA HIS A 9 -8.85 -16.21 8.13
C HIS A 9 -8.02 -16.60 9.35
N VAL A 10 -8.32 -16.02 10.53
CA VAL A 10 -7.68 -16.37 11.81
C VAL A 10 -7.90 -17.84 12.15
N ARG A 11 -9.16 -18.30 12.08
CA ARG A 11 -9.50 -19.72 12.34
C ARG A 11 -8.83 -20.68 11.36
N SER A 12 -8.83 -20.34 10.08
CA SER A 12 -8.22 -21.16 9.02
C SER A 12 -6.72 -21.40 9.27
N ARG A 13 -6.03 -20.39 9.83
CA ARG A 13 -4.60 -20.45 10.14
C ARG A 13 -4.27 -20.87 11.58
N ARG A 14 -5.30 -21.20 12.38
CA ARG A 14 -5.16 -21.61 13.80
C ARG A 14 -4.35 -20.62 14.63
N ILE A 15 -4.61 -19.33 14.44
CA ILE A 15 -3.94 -18.26 15.18
C ILE A 15 -4.66 -18.04 16.51
N GLU A 16 -3.95 -18.19 17.62
CA GLU A 16 -4.46 -18.01 19.00
C GLU A 16 -4.19 -16.60 19.56
N ARG A 17 -4.01 -15.62 18.67
CA ARG A 17 -3.70 -14.23 19.03
C ARG A 17 -4.99 -13.42 19.16
N GLU A 18 -5.33 -13.05 20.39
CA GLU A 18 -6.43 -12.12 20.66
C GLU A 18 -6.14 -10.74 20.06
N GLY A 19 -7.19 -10.03 19.63
CA GLY A 19 -7.07 -8.67 19.09
C GLY A 19 -6.56 -8.57 17.64
N ILE A 20 -6.04 -9.65 17.04
CA ILE A 20 -5.45 -9.60 15.69
C ILE A 20 -6.40 -9.07 14.61
N VAL A 21 -7.70 -9.33 14.74
CA VAL A 21 -8.70 -8.81 13.80
C VAL A 21 -8.80 -7.28 13.88
N ALA A 22 -8.86 -6.73 15.10
CA ALA A 22 -8.90 -5.27 15.30
C ALA A 22 -7.60 -4.61 14.85
N GLU A 23 -6.44 -5.21 15.14
CA GLU A 23 -5.14 -4.73 14.65
C GLU A 23 -5.07 -4.73 13.12
N THR A 24 -5.62 -5.75 12.47
CA THR A 24 -5.63 -5.85 11.00
C THR A 24 -6.49 -4.77 10.38
N ILE A 25 -7.66 -4.46 10.98
CA ILE A 25 -8.52 -3.37 10.53
C ILE A 25 -7.83 -2.01 10.75
N ALA A 26 -7.20 -1.80 11.90
CA ALA A 26 -6.44 -0.59 12.19
C ALA A 26 -5.32 -0.38 11.16
N LEU A 27 -4.55 -1.43 10.86
CA LEU A 27 -3.50 -1.40 9.86
C LEU A 27 -4.06 -1.11 8.45
N ALA A 28 -5.20 -1.70 8.08
CA ALA A 28 -5.85 -1.42 6.81
C ALA A 28 -6.23 0.07 6.67
N ASN A 29 -6.70 0.69 7.76
CA ASN A 29 -7.04 2.12 7.80
C ASN A 29 -5.82 3.04 7.69
N GLU A 30 -4.61 2.56 7.96
CA GLU A 30 -3.38 3.33 7.68
C GLU A 30 -3.06 3.38 6.18
N PHE A 31 -3.64 2.50 5.37
CA PHE A 31 -3.37 2.39 3.93
C PHE A 31 -4.40 3.10 3.07
N THR A 32 -5.54 3.53 3.62
CA THR A 32 -6.60 4.20 2.87
C THR A 32 -7.08 5.46 3.58
N GLY A 33 -7.56 6.44 2.82
CA GLY A 33 -8.17 7.65 3.38
C GLY A 33 -9.62 7.45 3.86
N GLU A 34 -10.22 6.28 3.59
CA GLU A 34 -11.61 5.97 3.91
C GLU A 34 -11.71 4.91 5.02
N GLU A 35 -12.42 5.21 6.09
CA GLU A 35 -12.54 4.31 7.24
C GLU A 35 -13.18 2.96 6.88
N ILE A 36 -12.50 1.88 7.25
CA ILE A 36 -12.98 0.50 7.23
C ILE A 36 -13.43 0.14 8.64
N THR A 37 -14.70 -0.23 8.79
CA THR A 37 -15.27 -0.66 10.08
C THR A 37 -15.49 -2.18 10.09
N ALA A 38 -15.40 -2.78 11.28
CA ALA A 38 -15.58 -4.22 11.48
C ALA A 38 -16.96 -4.73 11.00
N GLY A 39 -17.99 -3.90 11.14
CA GLY A 39 -19.36 -4.22 10.73
C GLY A 39 -19.63 -4.09 9.21
N ALA A 40 -18.74 -3.45 8.46
CA ALA A 40 -18.94 -3.21 7.03
C ALA A 40 -19.10 -4.54 6.25
N ARG A 41 -19.93 -4.52 5.20
CA ARG A 41 -20.03 -5.63 4.26
C ARG A 41 -18.86 -5.55 3.28
N MET A 42 -18.23 -6.70 2.98
CA MET A 42 -17.12 -6.75 2.02
C MET A 42 -17.49 -6.16 0.66
N THR A 43 -18.72 -6.40 0.19
CA THR A 43 -19.23 -5.88 -1.09
C THR A 43 -19.53 -4.39 -1.08
N ALA A 44 -19.50 -3.74 0.08
CA ALA A 44 -19.73 -2.29 0.22
C ALA A 44 -18.42 -1.50 0.30
N LEU A 45 -17.27 -2.18 0.40
CA LEU A 45 -15.97 -1.52 0.43
C LEU A 45 -15.61 -1.01 -0.97
N SER A 46 -15.01 0.18 -1.03
CA SER A 46 -14.39 0.68 -2.25
C SER A 46 -13.22 -0.23 -2.67
N GLY A 47 -12.75 -0.07 -3.92
CA GLY A 47 -11.59 -0.82 -4.40
C GLY A 47 -10.34 -0.59 -3.53
N GLY A 48 -10.15 0.66 -3.07
CA GLY A 48 -9.04 1.04 -2.18
C GLY A 48 -9.15 0.42 -0.80
N GLN A 49 -10.34 0.44 -0.20
CA GLN A 49 -10.62 -0.20 1.09
C GLN A 49 -10.40 -1.71 1.01
N THR A 50 -10.94 -2.37 0.00
CA THR A 50 -10.80 -3.81 -0.20
C THR A 50 -9.32 -4.19 -0.31
N ARG A 51 -8.56 -3.48 -1.15
CA ARG A 51 -7.13 -3.76 -1.34
C ARG A 51 -6.33 -3.51 -0.06
N SER A 52 -6.61 -2.42 0.64
CA SER A 52 -5.98 -2.10 1.93
C SER A 52 -6.21 -3.20 2.96
N LEU A 53 -7.45 -3.70 3.06
CA LEU A 53 -7.80 -4.81 3.94
C LEU A 53 -7.07 -6.10 3.55
N MET A 54 -6.99 -6.44 2.25
CA MET A 54 -6.27 -7.64 1.79
C MET A 54 -4.78 -7.56 2.09
N VAL A 55 -4.15 -6.39 1.89
CA VAL A 55 -2.74 -6.17 2.21
C VAL A 55 -2.50 -6.31 3.71
N ALA A 56 -3.32 -5.67 4.53
CA ALA A 56 -3.22 -5.76 5.99
C ALA A 56 -3.39 -7.22 6.46
N ASP A 57 -4.41 -7.93 5.99
CA ASP A 57 -4.66 -9.35 6.27
C ASP A 57 -3.45 -10.22 5.89
N ALA A 58 -2.84 -9.99 4.72
CA ALA A 58 -1.65 -10.73 4.30
C ALA A 58 -0.44 -10.50 5.23
N ILE A 59 -0.27 -9.28 5.74
CA ILE A 59 0.81 -8.88 6.64
C ILE A 59 0.63 -9.51 8.02
N THR A 60 -0.57 -9.41 8.59
CA THR A 60 -0.84 -9.75 10.00
C THR A 60 -1.28 -11.20 10.18
N ILE A 61 -2.33 -11.62 9.48
CA ILE A 61 -3.00 -12.91 9.65
C ILE A 61 -2.38 -13.94 8.70
N GLY A 62 -2.05 -13.54 7.47
CA GLY A 62 -1.43 -14.39 6.47
C GLY A 62 -0.13 -15.03 6.96
N ASN A 63 0.67 -14.27 7.70
CA ASN A 63 2.02 -14.60 8.16
C ASN A 63 2.92 -15.23 7.08
N THR A 64 2.67 -14.96 5.80
CA THR A 64 3.44 -15.51 4.69
C THR A 64 4.87 -14.94 4.73
N PRO A 65 5.91 -15.72 4.42
CA PRO A 65 7.29 -15.21 4.36
C PRO A 65 7.52 -14.26 3.17
N ILE A 66 6.75 -14.43 2.10
CA ILE A 66 6.85 -13.66 0.85
C ILE A 66 5.45 -13.15 0.46
N ILE A 67 5.34 -11.87 0.12
CA ILE A 67 4.11 -11.23 -0.36
C ILE A 67 4.35 -10.71 -1.78
N ILE A 68 3.43 -11.01 -2.71
CA ILE A 68 3.45 -10.49 -4.08
C ILE A 68 2.30 -9.51 -4.22
N LEU A 69 2.60 -8.28 -4.64
CA LEU A 69 1.65 -7.18 -4.77
C LEU A 69 1.66 -6.68 -6.21
N ASP A 70 0.53 -6.82 -6.90
CA ASP A 70 0.36 -6.43 -8.30
C ASP A 70 -0.46 -5.15 -8.42
N GLU A 71 0.12 -4.13 -9.05
CA GLU A 71 -0.46 -2.80 -9.30
C GLU A 71 -1.24 -2.21 -8.12
N VAL A 72 -0.70 -2.35 -6.91
CA VAL A 72 -1.41 -1.97 -5.69
C VAL A 72 -1.71 -0.48 -5.62
N GLU A 73 -0.93 0.35 -6.31
CA GLU A 73 -1.08 1.80 -6.47
C GLU A 73 -2.41 2.24 -7.10
N ASN A 74 -3.01 1.42 -7.96
CA ASN A 74 -4.16 1.82 -8.80
C ASN A 74 -5.51 1.93 -8.06
N ALA A 75 -5.54 1.68 -6.75
CA ALA A 75 -6.77 1.73 -5.94
C ALA A 75 -6.80 2.88 -4.93
N GLY A 76 -5.92 3.88 -5.06
CA GLY A 76 -5.92 5.04 -4.16
C GLY A 76 -5.46 4.71 -2.73
N ILE A 77 -4.66 3.65 -2.56
CA ILE A 77 -4.01 3.32 -1.29
C ILE A 77 -2.71 4.12 -1.12
N PHE A 78 -2.31 4.37 0.12
CA PHE A 78 -1.08 5.07 0.47
C PHE A 78 0.14 4.15 0.29
N LYS A 79 0.68 4.15 -0.94
CA LYS A 79 1.84 3.33 -1.37
C LYS A 79 3.01 3.36 -0.37
N HIS A 80 3.37 4.55 0.10
CA HIS A 80 4.49 4.74 1.02
C HIS A 80 4.27 4.03 2.36
N ARG A 81 3.06 4.14 2.94
CA ARG A 81 2.70 3.46 4.19
C ARG A 81 2.74 1.95 4.06
N VAL A 82 2.24 1.43 2.93
CA VAL A 82 2.28 -0.01 2.65
C VAL A 82 3.72 -0.51 2.63
N ILE A 83 4.62 0.14 1.88
CA ILE A 83 6.02 -0.27 1.76
C ILE A 83 6.77 -0.15 3.10
N GLU A 84 6.58 0.96 3.83
CA GLU A 84 7.21 1.18 5.14
C GLU A 84 6.76 0.14 6.16
N THR A 85 5.46 -0.18 6.18
CA THR A 85 4.90 -1.21 7.04
C THR A 85 5.48 -2.58 6.70
N LEU A 86 5.49 -2.95 5.42
CA LEU A 86 6.03 -4.24 4.98
C LEU A 86 7.51 -4.43 5.37
N ARG A 87 8.30 -3.35 5.27
CA ARG A 87 9.69 -3.31 5.74
C ARG A 87 9.78 -3.53 7.25
N ALA A 88 8.92 -2.87 8.05
CA ALA A 88 8.89 -3.02 9.50
C ALA A 88 8.54 -4.45 9.95
N TYR A 89 7.64 -5.12 9.22
CA TYR A 89 7.26 -6.52 9.47
C TYR A 89 8.30 -7.54 8.97
N LYS A 90 9.43 -7.10 8.40
CA LYS A 90 10.52 -7.94 7.88
C LYS A 90 10.04 -9.04 6.92
N LYS A 91 9.02 -8.74 6.12
CA LYS A 91 8.51 -9.64 5.08
C LYS A 91 9.26 -9.40 3.77
N ALA A 92 9.56 -10.46 3.03
CA ALA A 92 10.02 -10.30 1.66
C ALA A 92 8.82 -9.88 0.80
N VAL A 93 8.98 -8.84 -0.02
CA VAL A 93 7.90 -8.35 -0.88
C VAL A 93 8.38 -8.20 -2.30
N ILE A 94 7.54 -8.66 -3.23
CA ILE A 94 7.72 -8.45 -4.66
C ILE A 94 6.59 -7.55 -5.13
N PHE A 95 6.95 -6.36 -5.61
CA PHE A 95 6.02 -5.46 -6.28
C PHE A 95 6.09 -5.68 -7.78
N VAL A 96 4.93 -5.87 -8.41
CA VAL A 96 4.76 -5.79 -9.86
C VAL A 96 4.09 -4.45 -10.12
N THR A 97 4.82 -3.53 -10.74
CA THR A 97 4.40 -2.13 -10.83
C THR A 97 5.10 -1.42 -12.00
N HIS A 98 4.43 -0.38 -12.51
CA HIS A 98 5.00 0.60 -13.41
C HIS A 98 5.15 1.98 -12.74
N ASP A 99 4.80 2.08 -11.45
CA ASP A 99 4.86 3.31 -10.68
C ASP A 99 6.31 3.64 -10.28
N PRO A 100 6.82 4.83 -10.63
CA PRO A 100 8.21 5.20 -10.37
C PRO A 100 8.53 5.33 -8.88
N LEU A 101 7.56 5.76 -8.05
CA LEU A 101 7.77 5.88 -6.61
C LEU A 101 7.93 4.51 -5.97
N VAL A 102 7.03 3.56 -6.26
CA VAL A 102 7.12 2.18 -5.73
C VAL A 102 8.42 1.53 -6.20
N SER A 103 8.72 1.65 -7.49
CA SER A 103 9.93 1.13 -8.13
C SER A 103 11.24 1.61 -7.46
N LEU A 104 11.33 2.89 -7.10
CA LEU A 104 12.52 3.47 -6.45
C LEU A 104 12.57 3.26 -4.94
N MET A 105 11.43 2.97 -4.29
CA MET A 105 11.39 2.63 -2.88
C MET A 105 11.88 1.21 -2.59
N CYS A 106 11.89 0.34 -3.59
CA CYS A 106 12.40 -1.03 -3.49
C CYS A 106 13.92 -1.09 -3.43
N ASP A 107 14.48 -2.13 -2.79
CA ASP A 107 15.92 -2.32 -2.69
C ASP A 107 16.54 -2.85 -4.00
N ARG A 108 15.75 -3.59 -4.79
CA ARG A 108 16.13 -4.17 -6.08
C ARG A 108 14.98 -4.10 -7.07
N ARG A 109 15.29 -3.82 -8.34
CA ARG A 109 14.35 -3.78 -9.46
C ARG A 109 14.74 -4.77 -10.56
N ILE A 110 13.80 -5.65 -10.91
CA ILE A 110 13.94 -6.60 -12.01
C ILE A 110 13.20 -6.03 -13.22
N VAL A 111 13.93 -5.65 -14.26
CA VAL A 111 13.37 -5.09 -15.49
C VAL A 111 13.05 -6.23 -16.45
N MET A 112 11.77 -6.38 -16.79
CA MET A 112 11.28 -7.39 -17.73
C MET A 112 11.11 -6.79 -19.13
N ARG A 113 11.46 -7.55 -20.18
CA ARG A 113 11.21 -7.21 -21.58
C ARG A 113 10.93 -8.47 -22.40
N ASN A 114 9.83 -8.50 -23.15
CA ASN A 114 9.44 -9.62 -24.01
C ASN A 114 9.50 -10.99 -23.31
N GLY A 115 9.04 -11.07 -22.06
CA GLY A 115 9.05 -12.30 -21.27
C GLY A 115 10.41 -12.70 -20.68
N THR A 116 11.44 -11.87 -20.81
CA THR A 116 12.79 -12.15 -20.29
C THR A 116 13.25 -11.06 -19.30
N VAL A 117 14.14 -11.42 -18.37
CA VAL A 117 14.82 -10.44 -17.51
C VAL A 117 15.84 -9.70 -18.35
N ALA A 118 15.58 -8.42 -18.61
CA ALA A 118 16.46 -7.57 -19.40
C ALA A 118 17.58 -6.95 -18.56
N LYS A 119 17.29 -6.62 -17.30
CA LYS A 119 18.26 -6.01 -16.38
C LYS A 119 17.85 -6.21 -14.93
N ILE A 120 18.81 -6.28 -14.02
CA ILE A 120 18.61 -6.18 -12.57
C ILE A 120 19.33 -4.92 -12.10
N ILE A 121 18.64 -4.08 -11.34
CA ILE A 121 19.16 -2.82 -10.80
C ILE A 121 19.06 -2.88 -9.28
N GLU A 122 20.16 -2.62 -8.59
CA GLU A 122 20.17 -2.40 -7.14
C GLU A 122 20.17 -0.91 -6.87
N ARG A 123 19.46 -0.48 -5.82
CA ARG A 123 19.36 0.93 -5.49
C ARG A 123 20.71 1.47 -5.02
N ASP A 124 21.17 2.54 -5.64
CA ASP A 124 22.39 3.26 -5.29
C ASP A 124 22.10 4.67 -4.72
N GLY A 125 23.16 5.42 -4.40
CA GLY A 125 23.04 6.77 -3.85
C GLY A 125 22.50 7.83 -4.84
N GLU A 126 22.52 7.58 -6.15
CA GLU A 126 21.91 8.47 -7.13
C GLU A 126 20.40 8.26 -7.20
N GLU A 127 19.94 7.00 -7.20
CA GLU A 127 18.51 6.66 -7.13
C GLU A 127 17.87 7.14 -5.82
N GLU A 128 18.63 7.28 -4.74
CA GLU A 128 18.12 7.85 -3.48
C GLU A 128 17.79 9.35 -3.61
N LYS A 129 18.60 10.11 -4.36
CA LYS A 129 18.28 11.53 -4.69
C LYS A 129 17.05 11.63 -5.58
N ALA A 130 16.94 10.75 -6.57
CA ALA A 130 15.77 10.69 -7.44
C ALA A 130 14.49 10.34 -6.65
N LEU A 131 14.58 9.39 -5.72
CA LEU A 131 13.48 9.01 -4.83
C LEU A 131 13.03 10.19 -3.98
N ALA A 132 13.96 10.97 -3.40
CA ALA A 132 13.62 12.15 -2.61
C ALA A 132 12.83 13.19 -3.43
N ALA A 133 13.25 13.45 -4.67
CA ALA A 133 12.54 14.36 -5.57
C ALA A 133 11.13 13.85 -5.92
N ILE A 134 11.01 12.56 -6.27
CA ILE A 134 9.72 11.94 -6.62
C ILE A 134 8.77 11.91 -5.42
N ARG A 135 9.28 11.65 -4.20
CA ARG A 135 8.48 11.72 -2.96
C ARG A 135 7.92 13.12 -2.72
N LYS A 136 8.70 14.18 -2.96
CA LYS A 136 8.21 15.56 -2.83
C LYS A 136 7.06 15.82 -3.80
N MET A 137 7.20 15.38 -5.06
CA MET A 137 6.16 15.53 -6.08
C MET A 137 4.88 14.75 -5.74
N ASP A 138 5.01 13.48 -5.30
CA ASP A 138 3.87 12.65 -4.91
C ASP A 138 3.11 13.26 -3.71
N GLY A 139 3.84 13.81 -2.74
CA GLY A 139 3.25 14.52 -1.60
C GLY A 139 2.43 15.75 -2.01
N ILE A 140 2.95 16.57 -2.93
CA ILE A 140 2.21 17.73 -3.48
C ILE A 140 0.93 17.27 -4.18
N LEU A 141 1.01 16.24 -5.02
CA LEU A 141 -0.16 15.68 -5.72
C LEU A 141 -1.19 15.09 -4.75
N SER A 142 -0.74 14.42 -3.68
CA SER A 142 -1.63 13.87 -2.66
C SER A 142 -2.37 14.98 -1.90
N ALA A 143 -1.66 16.01 -1.46
CA ALA A 143 -2.27 17.16 -0.78
C ALA A 143 -3.29 17.87 -1.68
N LEU A 144 -2.99 18.01 -2.97
CA LEU A 144 -3.90 18.60 -3.94
C LEU A 144 -5.19 17.78 -4.09
N ARG A 145 -5.09 16.44 -4.15
CA ARG A 145 -6.26 15.55 -4.22
C ARG A 145 -7.19 15.72 -3.02
N GLU A 146 -6.63 15.84 -1.83
CA GLU A 146 -7.43 16.03 -0.61
C GLU A 146 -8.15 17.38 -0.60
N ARG A 147 -7.48 18.45 -1.04
CA ARG A 147 -8.13 19.77 -1.19
C ARG A 147 -9.29 19.74 -2.20
N ILE A 148 -9.11 19.04 -3.33
CA ILE A 148 -10.18 18.83 -4.31
C ILE A 148 -11.34 18.04 -3.69
N ARG A 149 -11.06 16.99 -2.92
CA ARG A 149 -12.07 16.18 -2.22
C ARG A 149 -12.85 17.01 -1.18
N ALA A 150 -12.18 17.95 -0.52
CA ALA A 150 -12.80 18.89 0.40
C ALA A 150 -13.64 19.98 -0.31
N GLY A 151 -13.64 20.02 -1.64
CA GLY A 151 -14.37 21.02 -2.43
C GLY A 151 -13.69 22.38 -2.49
N GLU A 152 -12.39 22.46 -2.19
CA GLU A 152 -11.64 23.72 -2.27
C GLU A 152 -11.39 24.15 -3.72
N SER A 153 -11.42 25.45 -3.97
CA SER A 153 -10.96 26.03 -5.24
C SER A 153 -9.44 25.91 -5.36
N ILE A 154 -8.99 25.28 -6.44
CA ILE A 154 -7.56 25.16 -6.77
C ILE A 154 -7.15 26.29 -7.69
N THR A 155 -6.21 27.13 -7.24
CA THR A 155 -5.62 28.23 -8.02
C THR A 155 -4.10 28.04 -8.14
N GLU A 156 -3.43 28.82 -9.00
CA GLU A 156 -1.97 28.72 -9.19
C GLU A 156 -1.18 28.87 -7.87
N ALA A 157 -1.71 29.60 -6.89
CA ALA A 157 -1.14 29.72 -5.56
C ALA A 157 -0.96 28.37 -4.84
N ALA A 158 -1.71 27.33 -5.21
CA ALA A 158 -1.59 25.98 -4.68
C ALA A 158 -0.26 25.29 -5.04
N PHE A 159 0.47 25.80 -6.02
CA PHE A 159 1.70 25.19 -6.55
C PHE A 159 2.97 26.00 -6.23
N ALA A 160 2.84 27.14 -5.52
CA ALA A 160 3.90 28.13 -5.37
C ALA A 160 4.84 27.92 -4.14
N SER A 161 5.00 26.70 -3.64
CA SER A 161 5.82 26.37 -2.44
C SER A 161 6.97 25.41 -2.69
#